data_AF-A0A3R7C6R8-F1
#
_entry.id   AF-A0A3R7C6R8-F1
#
_cell.length_a   1.000
_cell.length_b   1.000
_cell.length_c   1.000
_cell.angle_alpha   90.00
_cell.angle_beta   90.00
_cell.angle_gamma   90.00
#
_symmetry.space_group_name_H-M   'P 1'
#
loop_
_entity.id
_entity.type
_entity.pdbx_description
1 polymer ?
#
loop_
_entity_poly.entity_id
_entity_poly.type
_entity_poly.pdbx_seq_one_letter_code
_entity_poly.pdbx_strand_id
1 'polypeptide(L)'
;LVAEEVVPALTRIVAKKDLEREARLTVERLKKLLPAQQFAQAIQAKAHGRIIARETIPAMRKDVTGYLYGGDRSRKMKLWKKQKRGKEKLKGMARVDISPEVFREILKK
;
A
#
# COMPACT_ATOMS: atom_id res chain seq x y z
N LEU A 1 1.63 -6.07 8.46
CA LEU A 1 0.27 -5.75 7.98
C LEU A 1 0.39 -5.27 6.54
N VAL A 2 -0.37 -5.87 5.64
CA VAL A 2 -0.48 -5.43 4.24
C VAL A 2 -1.95 -5.11 4.01
N ALA A 3 -2.25 -3.86 3.66
CA ALA A 3 -3.62 -3.35 3.54
C ALA A 3 -4.49 -3.66 4.78
N GLU A 4 -3.94 -3.46 5.99
CA GLU A 4 -4.60 -3.70 7.29
C GLU A 4 -4.78 -5.19 7.65
N GLU A 5 -4.40 -6.12 6.77
CA GLU A 5 -4.42 -7.56 7.03
C GLU A 5 -3.07 -8.05 7.61
N VAL A 6 -3.13 -8.95 8.59
CA VAL A 6 -1.94 -9.62 9.13
C VAL A 6 -1.55 -10.74 8.19
N VAL A 7 -0.29 -10.76 7.75
CA VAL A 7 0.27 -11.84 6.93
C VAL A 7 1.25 -12.63 7.80
N PRO A 8 0.84 -13.78 8.37
CA PRO A 8 1.67 -14.52 9.32
C PRO A 8 3.00 -14.98 8.71
N ALA A 9 3.01 -15.30 7.42
CA ALA A 9 4.17 -15.79 6.69
C ALA A 9 5.37 -14.81 6.65
N LEU A 10 5.16 -13.52 6.89
CA LEU A 10 6.23 -12.51 6.94
C LEU A 10 6.70 -12.19 8.37
N THR A 11 6.17 -12.90 9.37
CA THR A 11 6.53 -12.68 10.78
C THR A 11 7.91 -13.25 11.04
N ARG A 12 8.79 -12.45 11.66
CA ARG A 12 10.15 -12.86 12.01
C ARG A 12 10.56 -12.35 13.39
N ILE A 13 11.43 -13.10 14.05
CA ILE A 13 12.05 -12.72 15.32
C ILE A 13 13.36 -12.01 15.00
N VAL A 14 13.52 -10.81 15.54
CA VAL A 14 14.72 -9.98 15.36
C VAL A 14 15.19 -9.44 16.70
N ALA A 15 16.50 -9.18 16.83
CA ALA A 15 17.06 -8.58 18.04
C ALA A 15 16.51 -7.17 18.25
N LYS A 16 16.30 -6.77 19.51
CA LYS A 16 15.70 -5.47 19.87
C LYS A 16 16.47 -4.28 19.29
N LYS A 17 17.80 -4.37 19.23
CA LYS A 17 18.69 -3.33 18.68
C LYS A 17 18.50 -3.11 17.17
N ASP A 18 18.14 -4.17 16.44
CA ASP A 18 18.03 -4.17 14.98
C ASP A 18 16.59 -3.94 14.50
N LEU A 19 15.61 -4.00 15.42
CA LEU A 19 14.18 -4.01 15.15
C LEU A 19 13.73 -2.91 14.18
N GLU A 20 14.14 -1.66 14.39
CA GLU A 20 13.69 -0.53 13.58
C GLU A 20 14.33 -0.52 12.19
N ARG A 21 15.63 -0.82 12.11
CA ARG A 21 16.37 -0.92 10.85
C ARG A 21 15.80 -2.03 9.98
N GLU A 22 15.64 -3.22 10.55
CA GLU A 22 15.08 -4.39 9.90
C GLU A 22 13.62 -4.17 9.47
N ALA A 23 12.79 -3.55 10.32
CA ALA A 23 11.42 -3.22 9.99
C ALA A 23 11.32 -2.27 8.77
N ARG A 24 12.13 -1.20 8.74
CA ARG A 24 12.17 -0.26 7.61
C ARG A 24 12.62 -0.95 6.33
N LEU A 25 13.70 -1.72 6.38
CA LEU A 25 14.21 -2.47 5.24
C LEU A 25 13.16 -3.42 4.64
N THR A 26 12.46 -4.20 5.47
CA THR A 26 11.41 -5.12 4.97
C THR A 26 10.26 -4.37 4.31
N VAL A 27 9.79 -3.30 4.95
CA VAL A 27 8.67 -2.51 4.44
C VAL A 27 9.04 -1.82 3.12
N GLU A 28 10.28 -1.36 2.98
CA GLU A 28 10.80 -0.78 1.74
C GLU A 28 10.95 -1.84 0.62
N ARG A 29 11.49 -3.03 0.93
CA ARG A 29 11.57 -4.15 -0.02
C ARG A 29 10.18 -4.56 -0.51
N LEU A 30 9.21 -4.71 0.41
CA LEU A 30 7.82 -5.00 0.07
C LEU A 30 7.20 -3.96 -0.86
N LYS A 31 7.47 -2.67 -0.62
CA LYS A 31 6.97 -1.57 -1.46
C LYS A 31 7.47 -1.67 -2.91
N LYS A 32 8.70 -2.14 -3.12
CA LYS A 32 9.32 -2.28 -4.44
C LYS A 32 8.79 -3.50 -5.20
N LEU A 33 8.49 -4.59 -4.48
CA LEU A 33 8.06 -5.85 -5.08
C LEU A 33 6.55 -5.93 -5.33
N LEU A 34 5.75 -5.30 -4.48
CA LEU A 34 4.30 -5.34 -4.62
C LEU A 34 3.83 -4.40 -5.74
N PRO A 35 2.91 -4.86 -6.62
CA PRO A 35 2.38 -4.02 -7.69
C PRO A 35 1.49 -2.91 -7.14
N ALA A 36 1.50 -1.77 -7.84
CA ALA A 36 0.56 -0.69 -7.58
C ALA A 36 -0.86 -1.14 -7.95
N GLN A 37 -1.83 -0.75 -7.12
CA GLN A 37 -3.25 -1.06 -7.32
C GLN A 37 -4.06 0.22 -7.46
N GLN A 38 -5.35 0.10 -7.78
CA GLN A 38 -6.24 1.26 -7.96
C GLN A 38 -6.56 2.00 -6.63
N PHE A 39 -6.20 1.42 -5.49
CA PHE A 39 -6.29 2.04 -4.16
C PHE A 39 -4.91 2.08 -3.50
N ALA A 40 -4.78 2.89 -2.46
CA ALA A 40 -3.53 3.05 -1.73
C ALA A 40 -3.34 1.86 -0.78
N GLN A 41 -2.23 1.14 -0.94
CA GLN A 41 -1.90 0.00 -0.10
C GLN A 41 -0.95 0.46 1.02
N ALA A 42 -1.39 0.34 2.27
CA ALA A 42 -0.55 0.61 3.42
C ALA A 42 0.21 -0.66 3.81
N ILE A 43 1.54 -0.58 3.85
CA ILE A 43 2.43 -1.63 4.34
C ILE A 43 2.96 -1.18 5.68
N GLN A 44 2.76 -1.99 6.71
CA GLN A 44 3.16 -1.64 8.08
C GLN A 44 3.86 -2.81 8.77
N ALA A 45 4.96 -2.51 9.45
CA ALA A 45 5.58 -3.41 10.41
C ALA A 45 5.05 -3.09 11.81
N LYS A 46 4.53 -4.10 12.50
CA LYS A 46 4.01 -3.99 13.87
C LYS A 46 4.87 -4.87 14.78
N ALA A 47 5.32 -4.32 15.91
CA ALA A 47 5.88 -5.11 17.00
C ALA A 47 5.50 -4.50 18.34
N HIS A 48 5.38 -5.33 19.39
CA HIS A 48 4.96 -4.90 20.73
C HIS A 48 3.68 -4.04 20.74
N GLY A 49 2.69 -4.39 19.91
CA GLY A 49 1.41 -3.68 19.85
C GLY A 49 1.43 -2.36 19.05
N ARG A 50 2.59 -1.80 18.71
CA ARG A 50 2.73 -0.53 17.98
C ARG A 50 3.26 -0.71 16.56
N ILE A 51 2.95 0.25 15.68
CA ILE A 51 3.52 0.32 14.33
C ILE A 51 4.91 0.96 14.42
N ILE A 52 5.93 0.28 13.90
CA ILE A 52 7.32 0.72 13.97
C ILE A 52 7.76 1.36 12.65
N ALA A 53 7.35 0.77 11.54
CA ALA A 53 7.61 1.29 10.20
C ALA A 53 6.34 1.24 9.37
N ARG A 54 6.14 2.25 8.53
CA ARG A 54 5.00 2.34 7.62
C ARG A 54 5.46 2.93 6.29
N GLU A 55 5.12 2.24 5.21
CA GLU A 55 5.18 2.77 3.85
C GLU A 55 3.82 2.67 3.19
N THR A 56 3.59 3.45 2.15
CA THR A 56 2.35 3.40 1.36
C THR A 56 2.69 3.33 -0.11
N ILE A 57 2.15 2.32 -0.81
CA ILE A 57 2.17 2.27 -2.27
C ILE A 57 1.06 3.19 -2.77
N PRO A 58 1.39 4.21 -3.59
CA PRO A 58 0.40 5.14 -4.10
C PRO A 58 -0.59 4.42 -5.00
N ALA A 59 -1.84 4.87 -4.95
CA ALA A 59 -2.89 4.37 -5.81
C ALA A 59 -2.66 4.81 -7.26
N MET A 60 -2.73 3.88 -8.21
CA MET A 60 -2.77 4.22 -9.63
C MET A 60 -3.92 5.19 -9.91
N ARG A 61 -3.67 6.25 -10.68
CA ARG A 61 -4.68 7.28 -10.96
C ARG A 61 -4.69 7.61 -12.44
N LYS A 62 -5.85 7.41 -13.07
CA LYS A 62 -6.14 8.00 -14.38
C LYS A 62 -6.42 9.49 -14.23
N ASP A 63 -5.89 10.30 -15.14
CA ASP A 63 -6.37 11.68 -15.29
C ASP A 63 -7.78 11.67 -15.89
N VAL A 64 -8.77 11.81 -15.00
CA VAL A 64 -10.19 11.83 -15.37
C VAL A 64 -10.61 13.18 -15.97
N THR A 65 -9.78 14.20 -15.87
CA THR A 65 -10.07 15.56 -16.31
C THR A 65 -9.41 15.95 -17.63
N GLY A 66 -8.56 15.10 -18.20
CA GLY A 66 -7.74 15.42 -19.37
C GLY A 66 -8.52 15.77 -20.65
N TYR A 67 -9.78 15.34 -20.79
CA TYR A 67 -10.63 15.68 -21.94
C TYR A 67 -11.50 16.93 -21.73
N LEU A 68 -11.53 17.49 -20.51
CA LEU A 68 -12.34 18.66 -20.22
C LEU A 68 -11.66 19.91 -20.79
N TYR A 69 -12.27 20.50 -21.81
CA TYR A 69 -11.91 21.82 -22.29
C TYR A 69 -12.60 22.90 -21.43
N GLY A 70 -11.84 23.89 -20.96
CA GLY A 70 -12.36 25.04 -20.20
C GLY A 70 -12.04 25.08 -18.70
N GLY A 71 -12.49 26.17 -18.06
CA GLY A 71 -12.17 26.54 -16.67
C GLY A 71 -13.17 26.08 -15.60
N ASP A 72 -14.27 25.40 -15.97
CA ASP A 72 -15.32 25.03 -15.01
C ASP A 72 -14.81 24.00 -13.98
N ARG A 73 -14.50 24.51 -12.78
CA ARG A 73 -14.02 23.73 -11.65
C ARG A 73 -15.08 22.74 -11.14
N SER A 74 -16.36 23.03 -11.30
CA SER A 74 -17.45 22.18 -10.81
C SER A 74 -17.46 20.82 -11.50
N ARG A 75 -17.23 20.79 -12.83
CA ARG A 75 -17.09 19.54 -13.61
C ARG A 75 -15.89 18.71 -13.15
N LYS A 76 -14.72 19.35 -12.98
CA LYS A 76 -13.50 18.69 -12.48
C LYS A 76 -13.73 18.08 -11.09
N MET A 77 -14.33 18.84 -10.18
CA MET A 77 -14.65 18.41 -8.82
C MET A 77 -15.61 17.21 -8.80
N LYS A 78 -16.63 17.19 -9.66
CA LYS A 78 -17.56 16.06 -9.77
C LYS A 78 -16.84 14.77 -10.14
N LEU A 79 -15.93 14.83 -11.12
CA LEU A 79 -15.15 13.68 -11.57
C LEU A 79 -14.17 13.20 -10.49
N TRP A 80 -13.46 14.12 -9.82
CA TRP A 80 -12.55 13.77 -8.72
C TRP A 80 -13.28 13.13 -7.54
N LYS A 81 -14.47 13.66 -7.15
CA LYS A 81 -15.30 13.06 -6.11
C LYS A 81 -15.74 11.63 -6.49
N LYS A 82 -16.14 11.42 -7.75
CA LYS A 82 -16.49 10.09 -8.25
C LYS A 82 -15.31 9.12 -8.18
N GLN A 83 -14.12 9.56 -8.60
CA GLN A 83 -12.90 8.77 -8.52
C GLN A 83 -12.53 8.43 -7.06
N LYS A 84 -12.59 9.41 -6.15
CA LYS A 84 -12.30 9.21 -4.72
C LYS A 84 -13.22 8.15 -4.10
N ARG A 85 -14.53 8.26 -4.30
CA ARG A 85 -15.52 7.29 -3.78
C ARG A 85 -15.30 5.90 -4.35
N GLY A 86 -14.95 5.80 -5.63
CA GLY A 86 -14.61 4.53 -6.27
C GLY A 86 -13.40 3.85 -5.60
N LYS A 87 -12.33 4.62 -5.34
CA LYS A 87 -11.12 4.11 -4.66
C LYS A 87 -11.38 3.70 -3.22
N GLU A 88 -12.21 4.44 -2.47
CA GLU A 88 -12.60 4.06 -1.11
C GLU A 88 -13.37 2.74 -1.09
N LYS A 89 -14.30 2.54 -2.02
CA LYS A 89 -15.02 1.26 -2.17
C LYS A 89 -14.07 0.11 -2.49
N LEU A 90 -13.12 0.33 -3.41
CA LEU A 90 -12.11 -0.67 -3.76
C LEU A 90 -11.23 -1.02 -2.55
N LYS A 91 -10.82 -0.03 -1.74
CA LYS A 91 -10.05 -0.27 -0.52
C LYS A 91 -10.80 -1.17 0.46
N GLY A 92 -12.10 -0.92 0.67
CA GLY A 92 -12.90 -1.70 1.62
C GLY A 92 -13.17 -3.15 1.20
N MET A 93 -13.11 -3.44 -0.09
CA MET A 93 -13.31 -4.79 -0.65
C MET A 93 -11.99 -5.49 -1.00
N ALA A 94 -10.86 -4.82 -0.76
CA ALA A 94 -9.57 -5.31 -1.17
C ALA A 94 -9.12 -6.50 -0.32
N ARG A 95 -8.68 -7.55 -1.00
CA ARG A 95 -7.79 -8.58 -0.44
C ARG A 95 -6.49 -8.51 -1.22
N VAL A 96 -5.37 -8.42 -0.53
CA VAL A 96 -4.06 -8.37 -1.19
C VAL A 96 -3.51 -9.78 -1.25
N ASP A 97 -3.61 -10.39 -2.42
CA ASP A 97 -2.92 -11.64 -2.69
C ASP A 97 -1.44 -11.34 -2.97
N ILE A 98 -0.55 -12.07 -2.29
CA ILE A 98 0.90 -11.88 -2.39
C ILE A 98 1.45 -13.08 -3.14
N SER A 99 2.01 -12.83 -4.32
CA SER A 99 2.57 -13.89 -5.16
C SER A 99 3.68 -14.67 -4.43
N PRO A 100 3.80 -16.00 -4.62
CA PRO A 100 4.87 -16.81 -4.03
C PRO A 100 6.29 -16.33 -4.38
N GLU A 101 6.46 -15.70 -5.55
CA GLU A 101 7.72 -15.09 -5.98
C GLU A 101 8.14 -13.93 -5.07
N VAL A 102 7.20 -13.05 -4.71
CA VAL A 102 7.44 -11.92 -3.82
C VAL A 102 7.88 -12.40 -2.44
N PHE A 103 7.27 -13.49 -1.94
CA PHE A 103 7.70 -14.13 -0.69
C PHE A 103 9.13 -14.65 -0.75
N ARG A 104 9.48 -15.37 -1.82
CA ARG A 104 10.84 -15.92 -2.01
C ARG A 104 11.88 -14.80 -2.02
N GLU A 105 11.59 -13.69 -2.69
CA GLU A 105 12.52 -12.57 -2.80
C GLU A 105 12.74 -11.84 -1.47
N ILE A 106 11.72 -11.77 -0.61
CA ILE A 106 11.85 -11.15 0.72
C ILE A 106 12.62 -12.05 1.69
N LEU A 107 12.46 -13.36 1.57
CA LEU A 107 13.11 -14.35 2.43
C LEU A 107 14.57 -14.62 2.03
N LYS A 108 14.92 -14.38 0.76
CA LYS A 108 16.33 -14.33 0.34
C LYS A 108 17.01 -13.15 1.03
N LYS A 109 18.08 -13.44 1.76
CA LYS A 109 18.85 -12.46 2.53
C LYS A 109 19.55 -11.47 1.61
#